data_AF-A0A7X9AD85-F1
#
_entry.id   AF-A0A7X9AD85-F1
#
_cell.length_a   1.000
_cell.length_b   1.000
_cell.length_c   1.000
_cell.angle_alpha   90.00
_cell.angle_beta   90.00
_cell.angle_gamma   90.00
#
_symmetry.space_group_name_H-M   'P 1'
#
loop_
_entity.id
_entity.type
_entity.pdbx_description
1 polymer ?
#
loop_
_entity_poly.entity_id
_entity_poly.type
_entity_poly.pdbx_seq_one_letter_code
_entity_poly.pdbx_strand_id
1 'polypeptide(L)'
;MEFDGSALKGERDGKTYLIQDDHAILVEFATLYQKGGSAEEKAARLATAVLSNVQWWDQDLTKIEGLASLVESYLKNIWNLGMPSALKEIL
;
A
#
# COMPACT_ATOMS: atom_id res chain seq x y z
N MET A 1 -2.97 7.20 -10.85
CA MET A 1 -3.39 8.16 -9.80
C MET A 1 -2.96 9.54 -10.23
N GLU A 2 -3.73 10.57 -9.89
CA GLU A 2 -3.52 11.95 -10.34
C GLU A 2 -3.26 12.87 -9.15
N PHE A 3 -2.45 13.92 -9.33
CA PHE A 3 -2.20 14.92 -8.29
C PHE A 3 -3.22 16.08 -8.36
N ASP A 4 -3.52 16.68 -7.20
CA ASP A 4 -4.23 17.94 -7.03
C ASP A 4 -3.37 18.90 -6.21
N GLY A 5 -2.68 19.83 -6.88
CA GLY A 5 -1.65 20.63 -6.25
C GLY A 5 -0.55 19.74 -5.64
N SER A 6 -0.38 19.83 -4.32
CA SER A 6 0.59 19.00 -3.56
C SER A 6 0.03 17.68 -3.04
N ALA A 7 -1.27 17.40 -3.23
CA ALA A 7 -1.92 16.19 -2.74
C ALA A 7 -2.13 15.16 -3.85
N LEU A 8 -2.22 13.88 -3.49
CA LEU A 8 -2.59 12.81 -4.42
C LEU A 8 -4.09 12.52 -4.32
N LYS A 9 -4.79 12.39 -5.44
CA LYS A 9 -6.21 12.01 -5.48
C LYS A 9 -6.36 10.51 -5.26
N GLY A 10 -7.09 10.14 -4.22
CA GLY A 10 -7.61 8.79 -3.99
C GLY A 10 -9.10 8.71 -4.28
N GLU A 11 -9.60 7.50 -4.55
CA GLU A 11 -11.02 7.22 -4.69
C GLU A 11 -11.41 6.09 -3.72
N ARG A 12 -12.54 6.24 -3.03
CA ARG A 12 -13.16 5.19 -2.22
C ARG A 12 -14.67 5.32 -2.32
N ASP A 13 -15.35 4.23 -2.70
CA ASP A 13 -16.80 4.17 -2.85
C ASP A 13 -17.37 5.29 -3.75
N GLY A 14 -16.70 5.56 -4.87
CA GLY A 14 -17.07 6.62 -5.83
C GLY A 14 -16.84 8.06 -5.32
N LYS A 15 -16.23 8.23 -4.14
CA LYS A 15 -15.87 9.54 -3.58
C LYS A 15 -14.37 9.77 -3.72
N THR A 16 -14.03 10.88 -4.36
CA THR A 16 -12.64 11.37 -4.41
C THR A 16 -12.27 12.02 -3.09
N TYR A 17 -11.06 11.75 -2.61
CA TYR A 17 -10.46 12.41 -1.45
C TYR A 17 -8.99 12.74 -1.74
N LEU A 18 -8.44 13.69 -0.98
CA LEU A 18 -7.04 14.11 -1.10
C LEU A 18 -6.19 13.40 -0.05
N ILE A 19 -5.11 12.78 -0.50
CA ILE A 19 -4.07 12.17 0.34
C ILE A 19 -2.95 13.20 0.47
N GLN A 20 -2.68 13.61 1.71
CA GLN A 20 -1.63 14.57 2.05
C GLN A 20 -0.52 13.84 2.81
N ASP A 21 0.69 13.87 2.24
CA ASP A 21 1.88 13.27 2.81
C ASP A 21 3.11 13.99 2.22
N ASP A 22 4.32 13.57 2.60
CA ASP A 22 5.55 13.99 1.94
C ASP A 22 5.50 13.70 0.43
N HIS A 23 5.99 14.63 -0.37
CA HIS A 23 5.91 14.53 -1.83
C HIS A 23 6.63 13.28 -2.37
N ALA A 24 7.77 12.89 -1.79
CA ALA A 24 8.49 11.69 -2.23
C ALA A 24 7.68 10.42 -1.93
N ILE A 25 6.97 10.38 -0.79
CA ILE A 25 6.06 9.28 -0.43
C ILE A 25 4.90 9.22 -1.43
N LEU A 26 4.26 10.35 -1.73
CA LEU A 26 3.15 10.41 -2.68
C LEU A 26 3.55 9.94 -4.08
N VAL A 27 4.72 10.35 -4.56
CA VAL A 27 5.25 9.93 -5.87
C VAL A 27 5.54 8.44 -5.92
N GLU A 28 6.12 7.88 -4.86
CA GLU A 28 6.43 6.45 -4.78
C GLU A 28 5.14 5.62 -4.84
N PHE A 29 4.15 5.94 -3.99
CA PHE A 29 2.86 5.23 -4.02
C PHE A 29 2.12 5.42 -5.35
N ALA A 30 2.10 6.63 -5.92
CA ALA A 30 1.51 6.85 -7.24
C ALA A 30 2.15 5.96 -8.30
N THR A 31 3.49 5.82 -8.29
CA THR A 31 4.26 4.97 -9.21
C THR A 31 3.94 3.48 -8.98
N LEU A 32 3.88 3.02 -7.74
CA LEU A 32 3.56 1.63 -7.41
C LEU A 32 2.12 1.27 -7.82
N TYR A 33 1.16 2.18 -7.66
CA TYR A 33 -0.23 1.94 -8.07
C TYR A 33 -0.45 2.04 -9.59
N GLN A 34 0.31 2.88 -10.31
CA GLN A 34 0.22 3.00 -11.78
C GLN A 34 0.48 1.69 -12.52
N LYS A 35 1.25 0.77 -11.93
CA LYS A 35 1.52 -0.56 -12.53
C LYS A 35 0.28 -1.46 -12.62
N GLY A 36 -0.84 -1.11 -11.99
CA GLY A 36 -2.09 -1.86 -12.07
C GLY A 36 -1.97 -3.29 -11.50
N GLY A 37 -2.73 -4.22 -12.08
CA GLY A 37 -2.74 -5.64 -11.71
C GLY A 37 -3.84 -6.05 -10.72
N SER A 38 -3.90 -7.35 -10.44
CA SER A 38 -4.81 -7.97 -9.47
C SER A 38 -4.52 -7.49 -8.03
N ALA A 39 -5.40 -7.83 -7.09
CA ALA A 39 -5.17 -7.55 -5.67
C ALA A 39 -3.87 -8.21 -5.19
N GLU A 40 -3.58 -9.42 -5.64
CA GLU A 40 -2.41 -10.20 -5.28
C GLU A 40 -1.12 -9.58 -5.84
N GLU A 41 -1.13 -9.19 -7.12
CA GLU A 41 0.03 -8.53 -7.74
C GLU A 41 0.34 -7.19 -7.09
N LYS A 42 -0.70 -6.43 -6.71
CA LYS A 42 -0.54 -5.19 -5.95
C LYS A 42 -0.01 -5.46 -4.54
N ALA A 43 -0.48 -6.51 -3.87
CA ALA A 43 -0.09 -6.84 -2.49
C ALA A 43 1.40 -7.15 -2.41
N ALA A 44 1.87 -8.07 -3.25
CA ALA A 44 3.27 -8.48 -3.28
C ALA A 44 4.19 -7.30 -3.59
N ARG A 45 3.79 -6.47 -4.57
CA ARG A 45 4.53 -5.27 -4.96
C ARG A 45 4.62 -4.24 -3.83
N LEU A 46 3.48 -3.87 -3.23
CA LEU A 46 3.45 -2.87 -2.18
C LEU A 46 4.18 -3.35 -0.92
N ALA A 47 3.93 -4.58 -0.48
CA ALA A 47 4.59 -5.15 0.69
C ALA A 47 6.10 -5.16 0.52
N THR A 48 6.60 -5.62 -0.64
CA THR A 48 8.04 -5.63 -0.91
C THR A 48 8.61 -4.21 -0.97
N ALA A 49 8.06 -3.34 -1.82
CA ALA A 49 8.64 -2.01 -2.08
C ALA A 49 8.64 -1.11 -0.83
N VAL A 50 7.56 -1.14 -0.04
CA VAL A 50 7.45 -0.34 1.18
C VAL A 50 8.40 -0.86 2.25
N LEU A 51 8.43 -2.18 2.50
CA LEU A 51 9.22 -2.75 3.58
C LEU A 51 10.72 -2.78 3.27
N SER A 52 11.11 -2.89 1.99
CA SER A 52 12.53 -2.85 1.61
C SER A 52 13.11 -1.43 1.53
N ASN A 53 12.30 -0.40 1.73
CA ASN A 53 12.74 0.98 1.60
C ASN A 53 13.57 1.43 2.82
N VAL A 54 14.89 1.28 2.70
CA VAL A 54 15.85 1.66 3.75
C VAL A 54 15.79 3.15 4.08
N GLN A 55 15.44 4.02 3.13
CA GLN A 55 15.34 5.46 3.41
C GLN A 55 14.17 5.78 4.35
N TRP A 56 13.12 4.96 4.37
CA TRP A 56 11.95 5.16 5.24
C TRP A 56 12.12 4.51 6.62
N TRP A 57 12.85 3.40 6.69
CA TRP A 57 12.92 2.57 7.90
C TRP A 57 14.32 2.47 8.53
N ASP A 58 15.33 3.10 7.93
CA ASP A 58 16.76 2.96 8.24
C ASP A 58 17.30 1.53 8.11
N GLN A 59 16.48 0.59 7.63
CA GLN A 59 16.81 -0.81 7.42
C GLN A 59 15.87 -1.44 6.38
N ASP A 60 16.27 -2.59 5.84
CA ASP A 60 15.39 -3.41 4.99
C ASP A 60 14.53 -4.31 5.88
N LEU A 61 13.26 -3.94 6.08
CA LEU A 61 12.33 -4.69 6.91
C LEU A 61 11.94 -6.05 6.29
N THR A 62 12.19 -6.28 4.99
CA THR A 62 11.97 -7.61 4.39
C THR A 62 12.93 -8.67 4.94
N LYS A 63 14.00 -8.26 5.65
CA LYS A 63 14.92 -9.16 6.36
C LYS A 63 14.35 -9.72 7.66
N ILE A 64 13.26 -9.16 8.17
CA ILE A 64 12.56 -9.70 9.34
C ILE A 64 11.72 -10.88 8.86
N GLU A 65 12.04 -12.08 9.35
CA GLU A 65 11.39 -13.32 8.96
C GLU A 65 9.86 -13.23 9.12
N GLY A 66 9.13 -13.58 8.06
CA GLY A 66 7.66 -13.61 8.04
C GLY A 66 6.97 -12.25 7.87
N LEU A 67 7.65 -11.12 8.10
CA LEU A 67 7.00 -9.79 8.08
C LEU A 67 6.41 -9.44 6.71
N ALA A 68 7.20 -9.55 5.64
CA ALA A 68 6.73 -9.20 4.29
C ALA A 68 5.57 -10.10 3.85
N SER A 69 5.65 -11.40 4.12
CA SER A 69 4.59 -12.36 3.80
C SER A 69 3.29 -12.08 4.56
N LEU A 70 3.37 -11.69 5.84
CA LEU A 70 2.20 -11.32 6.63
C LEU A 70 1.55 -10.03 6.11
N VAL A 71 2.34 -9.00 5.85
CA VAL A 71 1.83 -7.73 5.29
C VAL A 71 1.18 -7.96 3.93
N GLU A 72 1.81 -8.73 3.05
CA GLU A 72 1.22 -9.12 1.76
C GLU A 72 -0.12 -9.84 1.95
N SER A 73 -0.19 -10.83 2.86
CA SER A 73 -1.42 -11.56 3.13
C SER A 73 -2.53 -10.65 3.66
N TYR A 74 -2.22 -9.71 4.54
CA TYR A 74 -3.20 -8.76 5.07
C TYR A 74 -3.70 -7.80 4.01
N LEU A 75 -2.83 -7.31 3.11
CA LEU A 75 -3.25 -6.49 1.98
C LEU A 75 -4.20 -7.25 1.05
N LYS A 76 -3.92 -8.54 0.75
CA LYS A 76 -4.83 -9.40 -0.01
C LYS A 76 -6.19 -9.51 0.66
N ASN A 77 -6.22 -9.77 1.97
CA ASN A 77 -7.47 -9.87 2.73
C ASN A 77 -8.27 -8.56 2.70
N ILE A 78 -7.61 -7.42 2.86
CA ILE A 78 -8.27 -6.10 2.84
C ILE A 78 -8.93 -5.85 1.48
N TRP A 79 -8.27 -6.15 0.37
CA TRP A 79 -8.86 -5.92 -0.95
C TRP A 79 -9.94 -6.94 -1.32
N ASN A 80 -9.83 -8.19 -0.88
CA ASN A 80 -10.78 -9.24 -1.23
C ASN A 80 -12.02 -9.25 -0.32
N LEU A 81 -11.86 -8.93 0.96
CA LEU A 81 -12.93 -9.01 1.97
C LEU A 81 -13.43 -7.64 2.43
N GLY A 82 -12.68 -6.58 2.15
CA GLY A 82 -12.85 -5.28 2.78
C GLY A 82 -12.20 -5.21 4.18
N MET A 83 -11.79 -4.01 4.58
CA MET A 83 -11.08 -3.78 5.84
C MET A 83 -11.81 -4.32 7.09
N PRO A 84 -13.13 -4.12 7.29
CA PRO A 84 -13.80 -4.61 8.50
C PRO A 84 -13.80 -6.13 8.63
N SER A 85 -13.97 -6.86 7.53
CA SER A 85 -13.96 -8.32 7.51
C SER A 85 -12.54 -8.86 7.65
N ALA A 86 -11.57 -8.25 6.95
CA ALA A 86 -10.16 -8.64 7.06
C ALA A 86 -9.62 -8.53 8.50
N LEU A 87 -10.08 -7.55 9.27
CA LEU A 87 -9.68 -7.40 10.68
C LEU A 87 -10.21 -8.54 11.56
N LYS A 88 -11.43 -9.03 11.29
CA LYS A 88 -12.04 -10.14 12.06
C LYS A 88 -11.31 -11.47 11.87
N GLU A 89 -10.60 -11.65 10.76
CA GLU A 89 -9.79 -12.86 10.50
C GLU A 89 -8.49 -12.89 11.32
N ILE A 90 -8.12 -11.78 11.99
CA ILE A 90 -6.87 -11.64 12.73
C ILE A 90 -7.12 -11.61 14.25
N LEU A 91 -8.35 -11.30 14.68
CA LEU A 91 -8.77 -11.18 16.09
C LEU A 91 -9.31 -12.50 16.64
#